data_AF-A0A060Z1L9-F1
#
_entry.id   AF-A0A060Z1L9-F1
#
_cell.length_a   1.000
_cell.length_b   1.000
_cell.length_c   1.000
_cell.angle_alpha   90.00
_cell.angle_beta   90.00
_cell.angle_gamma   90.00
#
_symmetry.space_group_name_H-M   'P 1'
#
loop_
_entity.id
_entity.type
_entity.pdbx_description
1 polymer ?
#
loop_
_entity_poly.entity_id
_entity_poly.type
_entity_poly.pdbx_seq_one_letter_code
_entity_poly.pdbx_strand_id
1 'polypeptide(L)'
;HTHTHTHTHTHTHTHTHTHTHTHTHTHTHTHTHTHTHTHTSIQAVYVFCLSRLCVFYSNILEMYGSGEAFSTDDYFRVDGKMVGFRDTSLNKAHVWNRKRVLQAIKNKVHPIVIDNTNLQKWEMWPYVRMAFRRGYWIEFQDLPVLPLEILNRWCPKIPMEVLERMNEGYEPVKKIWDVIYDYESKVKWMPSSERLQNHW
;
A
#
# COMPACT_ATOMS: atom_id res chain seq x y z
N HIS A 1 11.81 -44.22 87.83
CA HIS A 1 12.92 -44.52 86.91
C HIS A 1 13.09 -43.30 86.01
N THR A 2 14.29 -42.72 86.01
CA THR A 2 14.89 -41.80 85.01
C THR A 2 14.21 -40.47 84.73
N HIS A 3 14.82 -39.39 85.24
CA HIS A 3 14.70 -38.04 84.69
C HIS A 3 15.50 -37.94 83.40
N THR A 4 14.96 -37.26 82.38
CA THR A 4 15.72 -36.85 81.21
C THR A 4 15.42 -35.39 80.92
N HIS A 5 16.38 -34.54 81.28
CA HIS A 5 16.43 -33.15 80.86
C HIS A 5 16.72 -33.09 79.36
N THR A 6 15.93 -32.32 78.63
CA THR A 6 16.20 -32.00 77.24
C THR A 6 16.41 -30.49 77.12
N HIS A 7 17.67 -30.09 76.92
CA HIS A 7 18.02 -28.74 76.45
C HIS A 7 17.74 -28.67 74.95
N THR A 8 17.29 -27.52 74.45
CA THR A 8 17.23 -27.28 73.01
C THR A 8 17.70 -25.86 72.70
N HIS A 9 18.62 -25.80 71.74
CA HIS A 9 19.45 -24.68 71.33
C HIS A 9 18.68 -23.58 70.58
N THR A 10 19.11 -22.34 70.81
CA THR A 10 18.75 -21.16 70.02
C THR A 10 19.56 -21.13 68.71
N HIS A 11 18.90 -21.10 67.56
CA HIS A 11 19.53 -20.81 66.27
C HIS A 11 19.05 -19.46 65.71
N THR A 12 20.02 -18.59 65.45
CA THR A 12 19.85 -17.28 64.80
C THR A 12 19.78 -17.45 63.29
N HIS A 13 18.73 -16.95 62.64
CA HIS A 13 18.63 -16.91 61.18
C HIS A 13 19.13 -15.57 60.62
N THR A 14 20.09 -15.64 59.70
CA THR A 14 20.55 -14.52 58.87
C THR A 14 19.76 -14.54 57.56
N HIS A 15 18.95 -13.52 57.30
CA HIS A 15 18.29 -13.35 56.00
C HIS A 15 19.16 -12.51 55.05
N THR A 16 19.49 -13.10 53.90
CA THR A 16 20.09 -12.41 52.76
C THR A 16 18.96 -12.00 51.82
N HIS A 17 18.82 -10.69 51.55
CA HIS A 17 17.85 -10.20 50.56
C HIS A 17 18.50 -10.14 49.17
N THR A 18 17.95 -10.91 48.24
CA THR A 18 18.28 -10.85 46.81
C THR A 18 17.35 -9.86 46.14
N HIS A 19 17.90 -8.78 45.56
CA HIS A 19 17.13 -7.87 44.70
C HIS A 19 17.09 -8.42 43.27
N THR A 20 15.88 -8.71 42.78
CA THR A 20 15.61 -9.07 41.40
C THR A 20 15.45 -7.80 40.56
N HIS A 21 16.33 -7.57 39.59
CA HIS A 21 16.13 -6.55 38.56
C HIS A 21 15.25 -7.10 37.43
N THR A 22 14.08 -6.50 37.25
CA THR A 22 13.18 -6.76 36.12
C THR A 22 13.70 -6.03 34.88
N HIS A 23 14.24 -6.77 33.91
CA HIS A 23 14.49 -6.22 32.57
C HIS A 23 13.21 -6.30 31.74
N THR A 24 12.65 -5.14 31.41
CA THR A 24 11.55 -5.01 30.45
C THR A 24 12.11 -5.21 29.04
N HIS A 25 11.90 -6.40 28.46
CA HIS A 25 12.13 -6.61 27.03
C HIS A 25 10.95 -6.05 26.24
N THR A 26 11.19 -4.97 25.49
CA THR A 26 10.27 -4.49 24.46
C THR A 26 10.33 -5.46 23.28
N HIS A 27 9.38 -6.38 23.19
CA HIS A 27 9.16 -7.16 21.99
C HIS A 27 8.49 -6.29 20.92
N THR A 28 9.24 -5.97 19.87
CA THR A 28 8.67 -5.47 18.61
C THR A 28 7.89 -6.61 17.95
N HIS A 29 6.57 -6.62 18.12
CA HIS A 29 5.71 -7.50 17.34
C HIS A 29 5.75 -7.06 15.88
N THR A 30 6.38 -7.88 15.03
CA THR A 30 6.14 -7.85 13.60
C THR A 30 4.75 -8.43 13.37
N HIS A 31 3.74 -7.58 13.18
CA HIS A 31 2.42 -8.02 12.76
C HIS A 31 2.52 -8.56 11.33
N THR A 32 2.56 -9.88 11.21
CA THR A 32 2.17 -10.56 9.97
C THR A 32 0.64 -10.48 9.92
N HIS A 33 0.11 -9.55 9.11
CA HIS A 33 -1.32 -9.49 8.83
C HIS A 33 -1.70 -10.70 7.98
N THR A 34 -2.15 -11.78 8.64
CA THR A 34 -2.94 -12.81 7.98
C THR A 34 -4.34 -12.25 7.77
N HIS A 35 -4.59 -11.67 6.59
CA HIS A 35 -5.93 -11.29 6.18
C HIS A 35 -6.74 -12.56 5.90
N THR A 36 -7.53 -12.99 6.87
CA THR A 36 -8.63 -13.95 6.64
C THR A 36 -9.74 -13.20 5.92
N HIS A 37 -9.66 -13.09 4.60
CA HIS A 37 -10.76 -12.61 3.77
C HIS A 37 -11.81 -13.70 3.66
N THR A 38 -12.93 -13.52 4.35
CA THR A 38 -14.14 -14.29 4.13
C THR A 38 -14.57 -14.06 2.68
N HIS A 39 -14.30 -15.03 1.81
CA HIS A 39 -14.60 -15.02 0.38
C HIS A 39 -16.10 -14.87 0.14
N THR A 40 -16.56 -13.63 0.04
CA THR A 40 -17.80 -13.29 -0.68
C THR A 40 -17.37 -12.44 -1.85
N SER A 41 -17.50 -12.98 -3.06
CA SER A 41 -17.32 -12.35 -4.38
C SER A 41 -17.43 -10.80 -4.39
N ILE A 42 -16.34 -10.10 -4.10
CA ILE A 42 -16.28 -8.63 -4.06
C ILE A 42 -15.17 -8.16 -5.02
N GLN A 43 -15.56 -7.41 -6.06
CA GLN A 43 -14.67 -6.98 -7.14
C GLN A 43 -13.70 -5.89 -6.66
N ALA A 44 -12.41 -6.19 -6.41
CA ALA A 44 -11.42 -5.23 -5.87
C ALA A 44 -10.60 -4.49 -6.96
N VAL A 45 -10.37 -3.19 -6.75
CA VAL A 45 -9.34 -2.38 -7.45
C VAL A 45 -8.24 -1.99 -6.47
N TYR A 46 -6.98 -2.30 -6.80
CA TYR A 46 -5.80 -1.93 -6.00
C TYR A 46 -5.03 -0.77 -6.63
N VAL A 47 -4.59 0.20 -5.84
CA VAL A 47 -3.82 1.38 -6.30
C VAL A 47 -2.50 1.44 -5.52
N PHE A 48 -1.35 1.38 -6.21
CA PHE A 48 -0.04 1.20 -5.56
C PHE A 48 0.94 2.34 -5.82
N CYS A 49 1.43 2.96 -4.76
CA CYS A 49 2.40 4.06 -4.85
C CYS A 49 3.86 3.59 -4.71
N LEU A 50 4.74 4.03 -5.63
CA LEU A 50 6.19 3.75 -5.76
C LEU A 50 6.59 2.38 -6.33
N SER A 51 7.40 2.44 -7.38
CA SER A 51 7.80 1.33 -8.26
C SER A 51 8.62 0.23 -7.55
N ARG A 52 7.96 -0.72 -6.90
CA ARG A 52 8.40 -2.12 -6.70
C ARG A 52 7.22 -3.09 -6.55
N LEU A 53 6.22 -2.95 -7.43
CA LEU A 53 5.05 -3.81 -7.44
C LEU A 53 5.29 -5.23 -7.98
N CYS A 54 6.46 -5.52 -8.55
CA CYS A 54 6.77 -6.81 -9.17
C CYS A 54 6.69 -8.01 -8.20
N VAL A 55 6.70 -7.78 -6.88
CA VAL A 55 6.54 -8.85 -5.86
C VAL A 55 5.09 -8.98 -5.38
N PHE A 56 4.33 -7.88 -5.33
CA PHE A 56 2.94 -7.89 -4.84
C PHE A 56 1.92 -8.24 -5.94
N TYR A 57 2.20 -7.87 -7.19
CA TYR A 57 1.37 -8.19 -8.35
C TYR A 57 1.22 -9.70 -8.55
N SER A 58 2.33 -10.45 -8.47
CA SER A 58 2.35 -11.91 -8.57
C SER A 58 1.48 -12.55 -7.48
N ASN A 59 1.60 -12.08 -6.24
CA ASN A 59 0.84 -12.63 -5.11
C ASN A 59 -0.68 -12.40 -5.25
N ILE A 60 -1.11 -11.23 -5.75
CA ILE A 60 -2.54 -10.96 -5.97
C ILE A 60 -3.09 -11.83 -7.10
N LEU A 61 -2.39 -11.94 -8.24
CA LEU A 61 -2.85 -12.78 -9.34
C LEU A 61 -2.82 -14.27 -9.01
N GLU A 62 -1.81 -14.74 -8.28
CA GLU A 62 -1.75 -16.12 -7.78
C GLU A 62 -2.92 -16.42 -6.83
N MET A 63 -3.32 -15.45 -6.00
CA MET A 63 -4.47 -15.61 -5.08
C MET A 63 -5.81 -15.70 -5.81
N TYR A 64 -5.99 -14.96 -6.91
CA TYR A 64 -7.27 -14.93 -7.65
C TYR A 64 -7.30 -15.82 -8.91
N GLY A 65 -6.16 -16.36 -9.34
CA GLY A 65 -6.03 -17.18 -10.56
C GLY A 65 -6.28 -16.43 -11.88
N SER A 66 -6.60 -15.13 -11.83
CA SER A 66 -6.85 -14.23 -12.95
C SER A 66 -6.62 -12.77 -12.53
N GLY A 67 -6.73 -11.82 -13.46
CA GLY A 67 -6.68 -10.38 -13.20
C GLY A 67 -5.78 -9.62 -14.17
N GLU A 68 -5.86 -8.29 -14.15
CA GLU A 68 -5.06 -7.42 -15.02
C GLU A 68 -4.44 -6.26 -14.24
N ALA A 69 -3.16 -5.97 -14.52
CA ALA A 69 -2.48 -4.76 -14.05
C ALA A 69 -2.34 -3.72 -15.14
N PHE A 70 -2.42 -2.47 -14.74
CA PHE A 70 -2.42 -1.31 -15.61
C PHE A 70 -1.41 -0.29 -15.10
N SER A 71 -0.27 -0.18 -15.81
CA SER A 71 0.73 0.85 -15.57
C SER A 71 0.79 1.86 -16.71
N THR A 72 1.05 3.12 -16.36
CA THR A 72 1.31 4.17 -17.35
C THR A 72 2.62 3.90 -18.10
N ASP A 73 3.59 3.27 -17.42
CA ASP A 73 4.88 2.94 -18.01
C ASP A 73 4.78 1.92 -19.15
N ASP A 74 3.71 1.11 -19.18
CA ASP A 74 3.43 0.17 -20.28
C ASP A 74 3.35 0.90 -21.63
N TYR A 75 2.96 2.17 -21.64
CA TYR A 75 2.90 2.98 -22.86
C TYR A 75 4.28 3.14 -23.53
N PHE A 76 5.35 3.06 -22.73
CA PHE A 76 6.73 3.23 -23.18
C PHE A 76 7.47 1.89 -23.34
N ARG A 77 6.75 0.77 -23.25
CA ARG A 77 7.30 -0.58 -23.38
C ARG A 77 6.89 -1.23 -24.70
N VAL A 78 7.84 -1.87 -25.36
CA VAL A 78 7.62 -2.78 -26.50
C VAL A 78 8.30 -4.10 -26.15
N ASP A 79 7.57 -5.21 -26.25
CA ASP A 79 8.04 -6.54 -25.85
C ASP A 79 8.64 -6.59 -24.43
N GLY A 80 8.02 -5.86 -23.50
CA GLY A 80 8.46 -5.75 -22.10
C GLY A 80 9.66 -4.83 -21.85
N LYS A 81 10.30 -4.30 -22.90
CA LYS A 81 11.49 -3.44 -22.79
C LYS A 81 11.13 -1.97 -22.98
N MET A 82 11.72 -1.11 -22.15
CA MET A 82 11.59 0.35 -22.28
C MET A 82 12.27 0.82 -23.56
N VAL A 83 11.51 1.42 -24.48
CA VAL A 83 12.03 1.87 -25.78
C VAL A 83 12.25 3.38 -25.88
N GLY A 84 11.82 4.14 -24.87
CA GLY A 84 12.13 5.57 -24.74
C GLY A 84 11.06 6.34 -23.97
N PHE A 85 11.46 7.00 -22.90
CA PHE A 85 10.61 7.93 -22.17
C PHE A 85 10.65 9.31 -22.83
N ARG A 86 9.49 9.89 -23.12
CA ARG A 86 9.36 11.27 -23.59
C ARG A 86 8.33 11.99 -22.71
N ASP A 87 8.78 12.99 -21.98
CA ASP A 87 7.95 13.77 -21.06
C ASP A 87 6.71 14.39 -21.75
N THR A 88 6.89 14.86 -22.99
CA THR A 88 5.78 15.40 -23.83
C THR A 88 4.66 14.40 -24.12
N SER A 89 4.89 13.10 -23.90
CA SER A 89 3.91 12.03 -24.10
C SER A 89 3.29 11.53 -22.80
N LEU A 90 3.69 12.05 -21.64
CA LEU A 90 3.23 11.57 -20.33
C LEU A 90 1.71 11.72 -20.16
N ASN A 91 1.16 12.88 -20.53
CA ASN A 91 -0.29 13.11 -20.51
C ASN A 91 -1.03 12.10 -21.41
N LYS A 92 -0.48 11.80 -22.59
CA LYS A 92 -1.08 10.81 -23.52
C LYS A 92 -1.02 9.40 -22.94
N ALA A 93 0.09 9.03 -22.31
CA ALA A 93 0.27 7.74 -21.66
C ALA A 93 -0.75 7.54 -20.53
N HIS A 94 -0.97 8.57 -19.70
CA HIS A 94 -1.97 8.51 -18.63
C HIS A 94 -3.41 8.40 -19.15
N VAL A 95 -3.78 9.16 -20.20
CA VAL A 95 -5.10 9.04 -20.85
C VAL A 95 -5.29 7.64 -21.43
N TRP A 96 -4.25 7.10 -22.08
CA TRP A 96 -4.26 5.75 -22.64
C TRP A 96 -4.45 4.69 -21.54
N ASN A 97 -3.74 4.81 -20.42
CA ASN A 97 -3.85 3.87 -19.31
C ASN A 97 -5.25 3.91 -18.67
N ARG A 98 -5.81 5.11 -18.44
CA ARG A 98 -7.19 5.25 -17.93
C ARG A 98 -8.23 4.64 -18.85
N LYS A 99 -8.07 4.73 -20.17
CA LYS A 99 -8.95 4.05 -21.14
C LYS A 99 -8.87 2.53 -21.03
N ARG A 100 -7.67 1.95 -20.87
CA ARG A 100 -7.49 0.50 -20.64
C ARG A 100 -8.21 0.05 -19.38
N VAL A 101 -8.01 0.78 -18.27
CA VAL A 101 -8.68 0.49 -17.00
C VAL A 101 -10.20 0.59 -17.14
N LEU A 102 -10.72 1.65 -17.77
CA LEU A 102 -12.16 1.78 -18.00
C LEU A 102 -12.72 0.59 -18.79
N GLN A 103 -11.99 0.13 -19.81
CA GLN A 103 -12.40 -1.02 -20.60
C GLN A 103 -12.40 -2.30 -19.77
N ALA A 104 -11.39 -2.52 -18.93
CA ALA A 104 -11.33 -3.66 -18.03
C ALA A 104 -12.50 -3.66 -17.03
N ILE A 105 -12.83 -2.50 -16.46
CA ILE A 105 -14.00 -2.34 -15.58
C ILE A 105 -15.30 -2.63 -16.34
N LYS A 106 -15.45 -2.15 -17.59
CA LYS A 106 -16.61 -2.46 -18.45
C LYS A 106 -16.72 -3.96 -18.75
N ASN A 107 -15.58 -4.62 -18.93
CA ASN A 107 -15.47 -6.06 -19.17
C ASN A 107 -15.62 -6.89 -17.88
N LYS A 108 -15.84 -6.26 -16.73
CA LYS A 108 -15.96 -6.91 -15.42
C LYS A 108 -14.71 -7.71 -15.02
N VAL A 109 -13.52 -7.28 -15.47
CA VAL A 109 -12.24 -7.89 -15.10
C VAL A 109 -12.07 -7.82 -13.58
N HIS A 110 -11.54 -8.89 -12.97
CA HIS A 110 -11.28 -8.96 -11.55
C HIS A 110 -10.08 -9.87 -11.25
N PRO A 111 -9.18 -9.45 -10.34
CA PRO A 111 -8.99 -8.08 -9.83
C PRO A 111 -8.41 -7.14 -10.90
N ILE A 112 -8.55 -5.84 -10.67
CA ILE A 112 -7.87 -4.79 -11.46
C ILE A 112 -6.82 -4.14 -10.56
N VAL A 113 -5.58 -4.09 -11.03
CA VAL A 113 -4.47 -3.46 -10.31
C VAL A 113 -4.01 -2.22 -11.08
N ILE A 114 -3.93 -1.08 -10.40
CA ILE A 114 -3.46 0.19 -10.91
C ILE A 114 -2.04 0.40 -10.39
N ASP A 115 -1.05 0.08 -11.23
CA ASP A 115 0.38 0.18 -10.94
C ASP A 115 0.93 1.53 -11.42
N ASN A 116 0.53 2.59 -10.71
CA ASN A 116 1.04 3.94 -10.91
C ASN A 116 1.32 4.58 -9.57
N THR A 117 2.32 5.45 -9.50
CA THR A 117 2.71 6.11 -8.25
C THR A 117 1.56 6.75 -7.49
N ASN A 118 0.60 7.43 -8.14
CA ASN A 118 -0.60 7.96 -7.46
C ASN A 118 -0.26 8.68 -6.13
N LEU A 119 0.60 9.70 -6.21
CA LEU A 119 1.04 10.45 -5.03
C LEU A 119 -0.08 11.31 -4.46
N GLN A 120 -0.99 11.78 -5.31
CA GLN A 120 -2.03 12.72 -4.95
C GLN A 120 -3.42 12.17 -5.26
N LYS A 121 -4.43 12.59 -4.48
CA LYS A 121 -5.82 12.12 -4.61
C LYS A 121 -6.38 12.35 -6.01
N TRP A 122 -6.00 13.46 -6.65
CA TRP A 122 -6.48 13.77 -7.99
C TRP A 122 -5.98 12.76 -9.02
N GLU A 123 -4.83 12.12 -8.83
CA GLU A 123 -4.34 11.06 -9.75
C GLU A 123 -5.19 9.79 -9.62
N MET A 124 -5.63 9.49 -8.39
CA MET A 124 -6.46 8.32 -8.06
C MET A 124 -7.93 8.51 -8.47
N TRP A 125 -8.44 9.74 -8.38
CA TRP A 125 -9.84 10.09 -8.58
C TRP A 125 -10.52 9.47 -9.81
N PRO A 126 -9.94 9.51 -11.03
CA PRO A 126 -10.58 8.90 -12.19
C PRO A 126 -10.78 7.38 -12.03
N TYR A 127 -9.78 6.66 -11.53
CA TYR A 127 -9.86 5.22 -11.32
C TYR A 127 -10.93 4.88 -10.29
N VAL A 128 -10.88 5.57 -9.14
CA VAL A 128 -11.83 5.37 -8.04
C VAL A 128 -13.26 5.64 -8.50
N ARG A 129 -13.48 6.73 -9.24
CA ARG A 129 -14.82 7.06 -9.75
C ARG A 129 -15.34 6.06 -10.78
N MET A 130 -14.49 5.64 -11.73
CA MET A 130 -14.86 4.66 -12.76
C MET A 130 -15.30 3.34 -12.15
N ALA A 131 -14.56 2.88 -11.13
CA ALA A 131 -14.79 1.64 -10.39
C ALA A 131 -16.03 1.75 -9.49
N PHE A 132 -16.13 2.81 -8.68
CA PHE A 132 -17.24 3.04 -7.75
C PHE A 132 -18.59 3.09 -8.46
N ARG A 133 -18.69 3.81 -9.59
CA ARG A 133 -19.93 3.89 -10.38
C ARG A 133 -20.38 2.55 -10.96
N ARG A 134 -19.51 1.54 -10.97
CA ARG A 134 -19.75 0.21 -11.55
C ARG A 134 -19.76 -0.89 -10.48
N GLY A 135 -19.82 -0.52 -9.20
CA GLY A 135 -20.00 -1.46 -8.09
C GLY A 135 -18.73 -2.20 -7.68
N TYR A 136 -17.56 -1.75 -8.11
CA TYR A 136 -16.30 -2.31 -7.62
C TYR A 136 -16.04 -1.85 -6.18
N TRP A 137 -15.59 -2.78 -5.37
CA TRP A 137 -14.87 -2.50 -4.14
C TRP A 137 -13.48 -2.00 -4.46
N ILE A 138 -12.97 -1.09 -3.65
CA ILE A 138 -11.72 -0.39 -3.93
C ILE A 138 -10.90 -0.41 -2.66
N GLU A 139 -9.68 -0.90 -2.76
CA GLU A 139 -8.73 -1.00 -1.67
C GLU A 139 -7.49 -0.19 -2.02
N PHE A 140 -7.06 0.66 -1.09
CA PHE A 140 -5.83 1.43 -1.22
C PHE A 140 -4.74 0.67 -0.48
N GLN A 141 -3.64 0.39 -1.18
CA GLN A 141 -2.50 -0.30 -0.59
C GLN A 141 -1.33 0.67 -0.51
N ASP A 142 -1.12 1.20 0.69
CA ASP A 142 0.08 1.99 0.97
C ASP A 142 1.29 1.07 1.02
N LEU A 143 2.38 1.52 0.40
CA LEU A 143 3.68 0.91 0.62
C LEU A 143 4.29 1.43 1.92
N PRO A 144 5.15 0.64 2.59
CA PRO A 144 5.85 1.11 3.78
C PRO A 144 6.65 2.37 3.47
N VAL A 145 6.52 3.38 4.32
CA VAL A 145 7.31 4.61 4.23
C VAL A 145 8.77 4.26 4.52
N LEU A 146 9.62 4.40 3.51
CA LEU A 146 11.05 4.17 3.63
C LEU A 146 11.79 5.51 3.74
N PRO A 147 12.86 5.61 4.54
CA PRO A 147 13.77 6.75 4.51
C PRO A 147 14.27 7.02 3.09
N LEU A 148 14.41 8.31 2.74
CA LEU A 148 14.83 8.73 1.40
C LEU A 148 16.20 8.16 1.00
N GLU A 149 17.10 7.94 1.96
CA GLU A 149 18.40 7.33 1.72
C GLU A 149 18.29 5.88 1.25
N ILE A 150 17.29 5.14 1.76
CA ILE A 150 17.02 3.77 1.34
C ILE A 150 16.41 3.77 -0.07
N LEU A 151 15.45 4.67 -0.34
CA LEU A 151 14.85 4.81 -1.68
C LEU A 151 15.90 5.18 -2.73
N ASN A 152 16.79 6.13 -2.42
CA ASN A 152 17.90 6.52 -3.30
C ASN A 152 18.85 5.35 -3.58
N ARG A 153 19.16 4.52 -2.57
CA ARG A 153 19.98 3.31 -2.77
C ARG A 153 19.29 2.30 -3.68
N TRP A 154 17.98 2.16 -3.57
CA TRP A 154 17.19 1.19 -4.35
C TRP A 154 16.90 1.66 -5.76
N CYS A 155 16.86 2.97 -5.98
CA CYS A 155 16.54 3.63 -7.23
C CYS A 155 17.60 4.70 -7.58
N PRO A 156 18.88 4.33 -7.77
CA PRO A 156 19.98 5.29 -7.91
C PRO A 156 19.92 6.15 -9.18
N LYS A 157 19.00 5.84 -10.10
CA LYS A 157 18.76 6.61 -11.32
C LYS A 157 17.76 7.75 -11.13
N ILE A 158 17.04 7.78 -10.00
CA ILE A 158 16.09 8.84 -9.67
C ILE A 158 16.84 9.89 -8.84
N PRO A 159 16.90 11.16 -9.26
CA PRO A 159 17.56 12.22 -8.48
C PRO A 159 16.92 12.38 -7.09
N MET A 160 17.73 12.71 -6.08
CA MET A 160 17.25 12.90 -4.70
C MET A 160 16.14 13.95 -4.63
N GLU A 161 16.29 15.07 -5.34
CA GLU A 161 15.29 16.15 -5.41
C GLU A 161 13.92 15.67 -5.95
N VAL A 162 13.90 14.61 -6.76
CA VAL A 162 12.65 14.00 -7.23
C VAL A 162 12.04 13.17 -6.11
N LEU A 163 12.85 12.36 -5.40
CA LEU A 163 12.38 11.56 -4.27
C LEU A 163 11.84 12.43 -3.13
N GLU A 164 12.51 13.54 -2.82
CA GLU A 164 12.06 14.54 -1.84
C GLU A 164 10.70 15.11 -2.24
N ARG A 165 10.58 15.59 -3.47
CA ARG A 165 9.32 16.14 -4.01
C ARG A 165 8.18 15.12 -4.01
N MET A 166 8.49 13.86 -4.32
CA MET A 166 7.50 12.77 -4.25
C MET A 166 7.04 12.53 -2.82
N ASN A 167 7.95 12.56 -1.85
CA ASN A 167 7.64 12.40 -0.44
C ASN A 167 6.83 13.58 0.12
N GLU A 168 7.20 14.81 -0.23
CA GLU A 168 6.48 16.03 0.17
C GLU A 168 5.08 16.14 -0.46
N GLY A 169 4.94 15.71 -1.71
CA GLY A 169 3.69 15.74 -2.45
C GLY A 169 2.72 14.60 -2.13
N TYR A 170 3.10 13.65 -1.28
CA TYR A 170 2.28 12.48 -0.97
C TYR A 170 1.05 12.83 -0.11
N GLU A 171 -0.12 12.41 -0.56
CA GLU A 171 -1.39 12.57 0.14
C GLU A 171 -1.92 11.21 0.62
N PRO A 172 -1.97 10.95 1.94
CA PRO A 172 -2.44 9.67 2.44
C PRO A 172 -3.95 9.49 2.19
N VAL A 173 -4.33 8.27 1.79
CA VAL A 173 -5.72 7.88 1.53
C VAL A 173 -6.04 6.62 2.31
N LYS A 174 -7.09 6.65 3.13
CA LYS A 174 -7.52 5.47 3.91
C LYS A 174 -8.79 4.87 3.36
N LYS A 175 -9.66 5.70 2.78
CA LYS A 175 -11.00 5.30 2.33
C LYS A 175 -11.31 5.92 0.98
N ILE A 176 -12.22 5.26 0.26
CA ILE A 176 -12.77 5.72 -1.02
C ILE A 176 -13.27 7.17 -0.94
N TRP A 177 -13.88 7.54 0.19
CA TRP A 177 -14.46 8.85 0.42
C TRP A 177 -13.42 9.98 0.46
N ASP A 178 -12.19 9.68 0.90
CA ASP A 178 -11.08 10.65 0.93
C ASP A 178 -10.70 11.11 -0.48
N VAL A 179 -10.96 10.27 -1.49
CA VAL A 179 -10.72 10.56 -2.90
C VAL A 179 -11.99 11.09 -3.57
N ILE A 180 -13.12 10.36 -3.51
CA ILE A 180 -14.34 10.74 -4.25
C ILE A 180 -14.84 12.14 -3.90
N TYR A 181 -14.75 12.52 -2.61
CA TYR A 181 -15.22 13.81 -2.13
C TYR A 181 -14.16 14.90 -2.10
N ASP A 182 -12.93 14.60 -2.50
CA ASP A 182 -11.85 15.59 -2.57
C ASP A 182 -12.22 16.75 -3.49
N TYR A 183 -12.13 17.97 -2.96
CA TYR A 183 -12.56 19.18 -3.65
C TYR A 183 -11.67 19.47 -4.86
N GLU A 184 -10.35 19.44 -4.68
CA GLU A 184 -9.40 19.76 -5.76
C GLU A 184 -9.50 18.75 -6.91
N SER A 185 -9.61 17.46 -6.56
CA SER A 185 -9.84 16.40 -7.54
C SER A 185 -11.12 16.62 -8.35
N LYS A 186 -12.21 17.02 -7.69
CA LYS A 186 -13.47 17.35 -8.38
C LYS A 186 -13.32 18.55 -9.30
N VAL A 187 -12.72 19.64 -8.82
CA VAL A 187 -12.48 20.85 -9.64
C VAL A 187 -11.65 20.50 -10.88
N LYS A 188 -10.65 19.64 -10.74
CA LYS A 188 -9.80 19.18 -11.83
C LYS A 188 -10.53 18.28 -12.83
N TRP A 189 -11.31 17.30 -12.36
CA TRP A 189 -11.84 16.23 -13.22
C TRP A 189 -13.28 16.41 -13.67
N MET A 190 -14.14 17.03 -12.87
CA MET A 190 -15.56 17.20 -13.23
C MET A 190 -15.78 17.98 -14.54
N PRO A 191 -15.03 19.05 -14.86
CA PRO A 191 -15.20 19.74 -16.15
C PRO A 191 -14.42 19.09 -17.30
N SER A 192 -13.59 18.06 -17.04
CA SER A 192 -12.68 17.53 -18.05
C SER A 192 -13.41 16.89 -19.24
N SER A 193 -12.88 17.14 -20.46
CA SER A 193 -13.37 16.52 -21.70
C SER A 193 -13.22 15.01 -21.66
N GLU A 194 -12.16 14.49 -21.03
CA GLU A 194 -11.92 13.06 -20.86
C GLU A 194 -13.07 12.39 -20.11
N ARG A 195 -13.51 12.98 -19.00
CA ARG A 195 -14.63 12.45 -18.22
C ARG A 195 -15.92 12.46 -19.04
N LEU A 196 -16.20 13.56 -19.73
CA LEU A 196 -17.40 13.72 -20.56
C LEU A 196 -17.47 12.68 -21.69
N GLN A 197 -16.36 12.48 -22.42
CA GLN A 197 -16.29 11.54 -23.54
C GLN A 197 -16.42 10.08 -23.10
N ASN A 198 -15.95 9.75 -21.90
CA ASN A 198 -15.90 8.38 -21.43
C ASN A 198 -17.06 8.00 -20.49
N HIS A 199 -17.95 8.95 -20.17
CA HIS A 199 -19.14 8.77 -19.33
C HIS A 199 -18.85 8.11 -17.97
N TRP A 200 -17.88 8.65 -17.24
CA TRP A 200 -17.64 8.28 -15.83
C TRP A 200 -17.74 9.46 -14.87
#